data_AF-A0A3D9VCN6-F1
#
_entry.id   AF-A0A3D9VCN6-F1
#
_cell.length_a   1.000
_cell.length_b   1.000
_cell.length_c   1.000
_cell.angle_alpha   90.00
_cell.angle_beta   90.00
_cell.angle_gamma   90.00
#
_symmetry.space_group_name_H-M   'P 1'
#
loop_
_entity.id
_entity.type
_entity.pdbx_description
1 polymer ?
#
loop_
_entity_poly.entity_id
_entity_poly.type
_entity_poly.pdbx_seq_one_letter_code
_entity_poly.pdbx_strand_id
1 'polypeptide(L)' 'MSSILDIVRNDVRELRVAKGLSQAELGEFLGVSRQTVNAIETGRYSPSLPLAIKLARFFGRTVEEVFHVDDDQP' A
#
# COMPACT_ATOMS: atom_id res chain seq x y z
N MET A 1 -5.19 -8.50 24.52
CA MET A 1 -6.04 -7.72 23.59
C MET A 1 -5.22 -7.47 22.34
N SER A 2 -5.29 -8.41 21.39
CA SER A 2 -4.59 -8.31 20.11
C SER A 2 -5.17 -7.11 19.36
N SER A 3 -4.32 -6.15 19.01
CA SER A 3 -4.74 -4.93 18.30
C SER A 3 -5.27 -5.32 16.92
N ILE A 4 -6.48 -4.87 16.58
CA ILE A 4 -7.15 -4.96 15.26
C ILE A 4 -6.43 -4.05 14.24
N LEU A 5 -5.12 -4.19 14.14
CA LEU A 5 -4.30 -3.56 13.13
C LEU A 5 -3.39 -4.65 12.62
N ASP A 6 -3.95 -5.55 11.83
CA ASP A 6 -3.17 -6.44 10.98
C ASP A 6 -2.16 -5.55 10.26
N ILE A 7 -0.88 -5.70 10.63
CA ILE A 7 0.20 -4.93 10.04
C ILE A 7 0.31 -5.45 8.61
N VAL A 8 -0.33 -4.77 7.68
CA VAL A 8 -0.22 -5.10 6.26
C VAL A 8 1.17 -4.69 5.79
N ARG A 9 2.08 -5.67 5.74
CA ARG A 9 3.35 -5.49 5.03
C ARG A 9 3.00 -5.26 3.56
N ASN A 10 3.66 -4.32 2.90
CA ASN A 10 3.33 -3.98 1.53
C ASN A 10 4.56 -3.56 0.72
N ASP A 11 4.46 -3.75 -0.58
CA ASP A 11 5.56 -3.53 -1.52
C ASP A 11 5.42 -2.18 -2.25
N VAL A 12 4.48 -1.32 -1.82
CA VAL A 12 4.15 -0.05 -2.49
C VAL A 12 5.37 0.85 -2.64
N ARG A 13 6.24 0.91 -1.62
CA ARG A 13 7.48 1.70 -1.69
C ARG A 13 8.42 1.17 -2.76
N GLU A 14 8.67 -0.14 -2.77
CA GLU A 14 9.57 -0.77 -3.71
C GLU A 14 9.07 -0.60 -5.15
N LEU A 15 7.79 -0.91 -5.37
CA LEU A 15 7.13 -0.78 -6.68
C LEU A 15 7.13 0.68 -7.18
N ARG A 16 6.91 1.65 -6.29
CA ARG A 16 6.97 3.07 -6.62
C ARG A 16 8.38 3.49 -7.04
N VAL A 17 9.39 3.11 -6.27
CA VAL A 17 10.80 3.45 -6.55
C VAL A 17 11.28 2.78 -7.84
N ALA A 18 10.88 1.53 -8.10
CA ALA A 18 11.18 0.82 -9.34
C ALA A 18 10.61 1.52 -10.59
N LYS A 19 9.50 2.26 -10.45
CA LYS A 19 8.94 3.11 -11.51
C LYS A 19 9.56 4.52 -11.58
N GLY A 20 10.51 4.85 -10.71
CA GLY A 20 11.16 6.16 -10.66
C GLY A 20 10.28 7.30 -10.12
N LEU A 21 9.21 6.98 -9.39
CA LEU A 21 8.22 7.96 -8.93
C LEU A 21 8.52 8.45 -7.51
N SER A 22 8.28 9.74 -7.27
CA SER A 22 8.14 10.30 -5.92
C SER A 22 6.80 9.92 -5.29
N GLN A 23 6.69 10.06 -3.96
CA GLN A 23 5.43 9.83 -3.25
C GLN A 23 4.32 10.80 -3.69
N ALA A 24 4.69 12.02 -4.10
CA ALA A 24 3.74 13.03 -4.55
C ALA A 24 3.12 12.62 -5.90
N GLU A 25 3.95 12.21 -6.86
CA GLU A 25 3.50 11.74 -8.17
C GLU A 25 2.59 10.51 -8.04
N LEU A 26 2.95 9.53 -7.20
CA LEU A 26 2.05 8.40 -6.94
C LEU A 26 0.72 8.85 -6.32
N GLY A 27 0.76 9.81 -5.40
CA GLY A 27 -0.43 10.41 -4.81
C GLY A 27 -1.34 11.05 -5.86
N GLU A 28 -0.77 11.82 -6.78
CA GLU A 28 -1.48 12.44 -7.91
C GLU A 28 -2.14 11.38 -8.81
N PHE A 29 -1.42 10.32 -9.20
CA PHE A 29 -2.00 9.23 -10.00
C PHE A 29 -3.17 8.52 -9.31
N LEU A 30 -3.13 8.42 -7.98
CA LEU A 30 -4.15 7.70 -7.21
C LEU A 30 -5.27 8.60 -6.66
N GLY A 31 -5.13 9.93 -6.78
CA GLY A 31 -6.05 10.91 -6.21
C GLY A 31 -5.99 10.98 -4.67
N VAL A 32 -4.82 10.79 -4.08
CA VAL A 32 -4.58 10.86 -2.63
C VAL A 32 -3.39 11.75 -2.29
N SER A 33 -3.29 12.18 -1.04
CA SER A 33 -2.15 13.02 -0.62
C SER A 33 -0.83 12.24 -0.58
N ARG A 34 0.30 12.94 -0.71
CA ARG A 34 1.65 12.37 -0.45
C ARG A 34 1.71 11.72 0.94
N GLN A 35 1.07 12.31 1.94
CA GLN A 35 1.01 11.80 3.31
C GLN A 35 0.27 10.46 3.38
N THR A 36 -0.81 10.30 2.60
CA THR A 36 -1.52 9.03 2.46
C THR A 36 -0.60 7.95 1.90
N VAL A 37 0.13 8.25 0.81
CA VAL A 37 1.12 7.32 0.25
C VAL A 37 2.18 6.93 1.28
N ASN A 38 2.74 7.91 1.99
CA ASN A 38 3.72 7.63 3.04
C ASN A 38 3.16 6.78 4.18
N ALA A 39 1.91 7.00 4.59
CA ALA A 39 1.27 6.22 5.64
C ALA A 39 1.05 4.75 5.22
N ILE A 40 0.71 4.51 3.95
CA ILE A 40 0.63 3.17 3.36
C ILE A 40 2.02 2.51 3.38
N GLU A 41 3.04 3.16 2.82
CA GLU A 41 4.39 2.60 2.73
C GLU A 41 5.04 2.29 4.09
N THR A 42 4.58 2.94 5.16
CA THR A 42 5.10 2.75 6.51
C THR A 42 4.22 1.83 7.36
N GLY A 43 3.16 1.26 6.78
CA GLY A 43 2.22 0.39 7.48
C GLY A 43 1.37 1.11 8.53
N ARG A 44 1.41 2.45 8.59
CA ARG A 44 0.61 3.25 9.54
C ARG A 44 -0.84 3.41 9.11
N TYR A 45 -1.15 3.06 7.88
CA TYR A 45 -2.48 3.10 7.31
C TYR A 45 -2.70 1.91 6.38
N SER A 46 -3.64 1.04 6.74
CA SER A 46 -4.15 0.03 5.81
C SER A 46 -5.11 0.71 4.82
N PRO A 47 -4.85 0.65 3.51
CA PRO A 47 -5.72 1.27 2.52
C PRO A 47 -7.09 0.60 2.49
N SER A 48 -8.14 1.36 2.15
CA SER A 48 -9.44 0.76 1.83
C SER A 48 -9.32 -0.17 0.62
N LEU A 49 -10.19 -1.18 0.52
CA LEU A 49 -10.18 -2.12 -0.61
C LEU A 49 -10.18 -1.42 -1.99
N PRO A 50 -10.98 -0.36 -2.25
CA PRO A 50 -10.89 0.37 -3.52
C PRO A 50 -9.51 0.99 -3.79
N LEU A 51 -8.84 1.52 -2.77
CA LEU A 51 -7.50 2.08 -2.93
C LEU A 51 -6.44 0.99 -3.13
N ALA A 52 -6.57 -0.14 -2.44
CA ALA A 52 -5.72 -1.32 -2.65
C ALA A 52 -5.84 -1.85 -4.09
N ILE A 53 -7.05 -1.96 -4.63
CA ILE A 53 -7.31 -2.37 -6.02
C ILE A 53 -6.69 -1.36 -7.02
N LYS A 54 -6.81 -0.05 -6.77
CA LYS A 54 -6.20 0.98 -7.62
C LYS A 54 -4.67 0.87 -7.63
N LEU A 55 -4.06 0.68 -6.46
CA LEU A 55 -2.62 0.47 -6.31
C LEU A 55 -2.15 -0.78 -7.08
N ALA A 56 -2.81 -1.90 -6.87
CA ALA A 56 -2.52 -3.16 -7.57
C ALA A 56 -2.58 -2.98 -9.10
N ARG A 57 -3.66 -2.37 -9.61
CA ARG A 57 -3.80 -2.06 -11.05
C ARG A 57 -2.74 -1.12 -11.58
N PHE A 58 -2.39 -0.08 -10.82
CA PHE A 58 -1.34 0.87 -11.21
C PHE A 58 0.03 0.19 -11.37
N PHE A 59 0.32 -0.82 -10.54
CA PHE A 59 1.54 -1.60 -10.61
C PHE A 59 1.45 -2.82 -11.55
N GLY A 60 0.28 -3.13 -12.11
CA GLY A 60 0.08 -4.32 -12.95
C GLY A 60 0.19 -5.63 -12.16
N ARG A 61 -0.34 -5.63 -10.92
CA ARG A 61 -0.29 -6.71 -9.95
C ARG A 61 -1.70 -7.01 -9.40
N THR A 62 -1.86 -8.14 -8.72
CA THR A 62 -3.03 -8.39 -7.86
C THR A 62 -2.89 -7.67 -6.52
N VAL A 63 -3.95 -7.66 -5.71
CA VAL A 63 -3.90 -7.04 -4.37
C VAL A 63 -2.98 -7.83 -3.45
N GLU A 64 -3.06 -9.15 -3.53
CA GLU A 64 -2.29 -10.13 -2.74
C GLU A 64 -0.80 -10.12 -3.10
N GLU A 65 -0.44 -9.70 -4.31
CA GLU A 65 0.97 -9.49 -4.70
C GLU A 65 1.54 -8.18 -4.15
N VAL A 66 0.71 -7.25 -3.66
CA VAL A 66 1.14 -5.92 -3.19
C VAL A 66 1.02 -5.78 -1.67
N PHE A 67 0.03 -6.44 -1.07
CA PHE A 67 -0.34 -6.33 0.34
C PHE A 67 -0.38 -7.72 0.98
N HIS A 68 0.40 -7.87 2.05
CA HIS A 68 0.62 -9.13 2.74
C HIS A 68 0.05 -9.02 4.16
N VAL A 69 -0.89 -9.90 4.48
CA VAL A 69 -1.35 -10.11 5.86
C VAL A 69 -0.50 -11.24 6.42
N ASP A 70 0.17 -11.01 7.55
CA ASP A 70 0.86 -12.10 8.23
C ASP A 70 -0.23 -13.00 8.84
N ASP A 71 -0.47 -14.18 8.25
CA ASP A 71 -1.42 -15.21 8.74
C ASP A 71 -0.94 -15.91 10.03
N ASP A 72 0.12 -15.40 10.68
CA ASP A 72 0.71 -16.00 11.88
C ASP A 72 0.01 -15.50 13.16
N GLN A 73 -1.21 -16.01 13.38
CA GLN A 73 -1.61 -16.44 14.73
C GLN A 73 -2.02 -17.91 14.68
N PRO A 74 -1.36 -18.80 15.44
CA PRO A 74 -1.87 -20.15 15.66
C PRO A 74 -3.24 -20.16 16.36
#